data_AF-A0A2J6IB94-F1
#
_entry.id   AF-A0A2J6IB94-F1
#
_cell.length_a   1.000
_cell.length_b   1.000
_cell.length_c   1.000
_cell.angle_alpha   90.00
_cell.angle_beta   90.00
_cell.angle_gamma   90.00
#
_symmetry.space_group_name_H-M   'P 1'
#
loop_
_entity.id
_entity.type
_entity.pdbx_description
1 polymer ?
#
loop_
_entity_poly.entity_id
_entity_poly.type
_entity_poly.pdbx_seq_one_letter_code
_entity_poly.pdbx_strand_id
1 'polypeptide(L)'
;MKVLKISSVFLMIVLLNSCSILNQAGEYERFIGSSFSLQNVEATELAGIDITDMADNQSLNAGDIMTLTGRLFSGSMPLKMNVYIEVNNINDKVAAISGMDWKLIMGETEYASGSLDNRIEVQPYSKKVFKVKTQVDLLDVMNSESLPQIIKVARNINDEEEVKKLDIKLKIKPYYKSSSGLKKLPTYITLRP
;
A
#
# COMPACT_ATOMS: atom_id res chain seq x y z
N MET A 1 48.22 -14.40 31.74
CA MET A 1 48.23 -13.95 30.33
C MET A 1 47.26 -14.69 29.38
N LYS A 2 46.35 -15.56 29.87
CA LYS A 2 45.32 -16.23 29.05
C LYS A 2 43.97 -15.48 29.07
N VAL A 3 43.61 -14.88 30.21
CA VAL A 3 42.39 -14.07 30.38
C VAL A 3 42.38 -12.77 29.58
N LEU A 4 43.55 -12.13 29.38
CA LEU A 4 43.67 -10.92 28.56
C LEU A 4 43.38 -11.19 27.07
N LYS A 5 43.72 -12.40 26.57
CA LYS A 5 43.47 -12.79 25.18
C LYS A 5 41.99 -13.10 24.91
N ILE A 6 41.27 -13.61 25.91
CA ILE A 6 39.83 -13.91 25.80
C ILE A 6 39.00 -12.61 25.79
N SER A 7 39.40 -11.59 26.56
CA SER A 7 38.75 -10.28 26.57
C SER A 7 38.86 -9.54 25.23
N SER A 8 39.97 -9.69 24.51
CA SER A 8 40.18 -9.03 23.20
C SER A 8 39.37 -9.67 22.08
N VAL A 9 39.04 -10.97 22.18
CA VAL A 9 38.24 -11.69 21.18
C VAL A 9 36.74 -11.39 21.36
N PHE A 10 36.27 -11.23 22.60
CA PHE A 10 34.88 -10.86 22.87
C PHE A 10 34.55 -9.44 22.37
N LEU A 11 35.48 -8.49 22.52
CA LEU A 11 35.30 -7.12 22.04
C LEU A 11 35.21 -7.03 20.50
N MET A 12 35.88 -7.94 19.77
CA MET A 12 35.88 -7.95 18.30
C MET A 12 34.60 -8.56 17.70
N ILE A 13 33.94 -9.48 18.41
CA ILE A 13 32.66 -10.09 17.98
C ILE A 13 31.48 -9.10 18.11
N VAL A 14 31.54 -8.17 19.07
CA VAL A 14 30.50 -7.14 19.27
C VAL A 14 30.53 -6.10 18.15
N LEU A 15 31.70 -5.79 17.58
CA LEU A 15 31.86 -4.79 16.51
C LEU A 15 31.35 -5.25 15.13
N LEU A 16 31.20 -6.56 14.89
CA LEU A 16 30.68 -7.07 13.61
C LEU A 16 29.14 -7.04 13.53
N ASN A 17 28.45 -7.10 14.67
CA ASN A 17 26.99 -7.09 14.73
C ASN A 17 26.39 -5.67 14.71
N SER A 18 27.19 -4.64 15.01
CA SER A 18 26.72 -3.24 14.99
C SER A 18 26.50 -2.68 13.59
N CYS A 19 27.19 -3.19 12.57
CA CYS A 19 27.08 -2.67 11.20
C CYS A 19 25.70 -2.94 10.58
N SER A 20 25.11 -4.13 10.78
CA SER A 20 23.83 -4.49 10.16
C SER A 20 22.63 -3.74 10.76
N ILE A 21 22.64 -3.49 12.07
CA ILE A 21 21.57 -2.75 12.77
C ILE A 21 21.63 -1.25 12.44
N LEU A 22 22.83 -0.65 12.45
CA LEU A 22 23.04 0.73 12.03
C LEU A 22 22.59 0.96 10.58
N ASN A 23 22.83 -0.02 9.71
CA ASN A 23 22.39 0.04 8.32
C ASN A 23 20.86 0.06 8.18
N GLN A 24 20.13 -0.77 8.94
CA GLN A 24 18.66 -0.83 8.87
C GLN A 24 17.98 0.43 9.39
N ALA A 25 18.47 1.02 10.48
CA ALA A 25 17.96 2.30 10.96
C ALA A 25 18.20 3.41 9.92
N GLY A 26 19.40 3.46 9.33
CA GLY A 26 19.70 4.44 8.26
C GLY A 26 18.87 4.23 6.99
N GLU A 27 18.62 2.98 6.58
CA GLU A 27 17.73 2.64 5.46
C GLU A 27 16.30 3.12 5.72
N TYR A 28 15.81 2.92 6.94
CA TYR A 28 14.47 3.32 7.38
C TYR A 28 14.29 4.84 7.34
N GLU A 29 15.25 5.59 7.89
CA GLU A 29 15.22 7.06 7.87
C GLU A 29 15.21 7.60 6.44
N ARG A 30 16.02 7.03 5.54
CA ARG A 30 16.02 7.40 4.11
C ARG A 30 14.70 7.07 3.41
N PHE A 31 14.06 5.97 3.80
CA PHE A 31 12.74 5.61 3.28
C PHE A 31 11.69 6.64 3.73
N ILE A 32 11.65 7.00 5.01
CA ILE A 32 10.74 8.05 5.50
C ILE A 32 11.02 9.38 4.79
N GLY A 33 12.29 9.71 4.54
CA GLY A 33 12.71 10.91 3.83
C GLY A 33 12.55 10.86 2.31
N SER A 34 12.06 9.75 1.74
CA SER A 34 11.77 9.64 0.30
C SER A 34 10.46 10.36 -0.04
N SER A 35 10.27 10.73 -1.30
CA SER A 35 8.98 11.26 -1.75
C SER A 35 8.06 10.12 -2.19
N PHE A 36 6.77 10.24 -1.89
CA PHE A 36 5.75 9.24 -2.18
C PHE A 36 4.61 9.84 -3.00
N SER A 37 4.07 9.07 -3.92
CA SER A 37 2.83 9.41 -4.63
C SER A 37 1.96 8.17 -4.81
N LEU A 38 0.64 8.39 -4.84
CA LEU A 38 -0.29 7.38 -5.30
C LEU A 38 -0.24 7.41 -6.82
N GLN A 39 0.31 6.35 -7.44
CA GLN A 39 0.53 6.30 -8.88
C GLN A 39 -0.75 5.93 -9.65
N ASN A 40 -1.48 4.93 -9.17
CA ASN A 40 -2.69 4.44 -9.81
C ASN A 40 -3.57 3.66 -8.81
N VAL A 41 -4.86 3.57 -9.07
CA VAL A 41 -5.79 2.61 -8.46
C VAL A 41 -6.37 1.74 -9.56
N GLU A 42 -6.29 0.42 -9.41
CA GLU A 42 -6.78 -0.53 -10.40
C GLU A 42 -7.85 -1.40 -9.76
N ALA A 43 -9.06 -1.37 -10.29
CA ALA A 43 -10.08 -2.34 -9.92
C ALA A 43 -9.74 -3.71 -10.52
N THR A 44 -9.95 -4.75 -9.73
CA THR A 44 -9.68 -6.13 -10.14
C THR A 44 -10.94 -6.98 -10.14
N GLU A 45 -11.84 -6.75 -9.19
CA GLU A 45 -13.07 -7.53 -9.08
C GLU A 45 -14.20 -6.65 -8.54
N LEU A 46 -15.38 -6.72 -9.16
CA LEU A 46 -16.61 -6.13 -8.63
C LEU A 46 -17.62 -7.24 -8.32
N ALA A 47 -17.97 -7.38 -7.04
CA ALA A 47 -18.97 -8.32 -6.55
C ALA A 47 -18.76 -9.78 -7.01
N GLY A 48 -17.50 -10.21 -7.15
CA GLY A 48 -17.13 -11.56 -7.62
C GLY A 48 -16.79 -11.66 -9.10
N ILE A 49 -16.96 -10.59 -9.87
CA ILE A 49 -16.73 -10.54 -11.31
C ILE A 49 -15.38 -9.88 -11.57
N ASP A 50 -14.49 -10.56 -12.28
CA ASP A 50 -13.20 -9.99 -12.70
C ASP A 50 -13.44 -8.85 -13.69
N ILE A 51 -12.84 -7.70 -13.40
CA ILE A 51 -12.94 -6.48 -14.23
C ILE A 51 -11.56 -5.91 -14.62
N THR A 52 -10.49 -6.66 -14.37
CA THR A 52 -9.09 -6.20 -14.54
C THR A 52 -8.77 -5.80 -15.98
N ASP A 53 -9.28 -6.55 -16.97
CA ASP A 53 -9.00 -6.36 -18.40
C ASP A 53 -10.22 -5.89 -19.20
N MET A 54 -11.26 -5.41 -18.52
CA MET A 54 -12.44 -4.89 -19.20
C MET A 54 -12.11 -3.54 -19.82
N ALA A 55 -11.63 -3.56 -21.07
CA ALA A 55 -11.53 -2.37 -21.90
C ALA A 55 -12.87 -1.62 -21.93
N ASP A 56 -12.86 -0.30 -22.13
CA ASP A 56 -14.08 0.54 -22.18
C ASP A 56 -15.18 -0.01 -23.12
N ASN A 57 -14.79 -0.81 -24.12
CA ASN A 57 -15.66 -1.41 -25.12
C ASN A 57 -16.11 -2.85 -24.81
N GLN A 58 -15.49 -3.52 -23.82
CA GLN A 58 -15.98 -4.82 -23.35
C GLN A 58 -17.15 -4.60 -22.40
N SER A 59 -18.30 -5.15 -22.78
CA SER A 59 -19.51 -5.08 -21.98
C SER A 59 -19.61 -6.29 -21.06
N LEU A 60 -20.13 -6.04 -19.86
CA LEU A 60 -20.57 -7.10 -18.95
C LEU A 60 -21.61 -7.94 -19.67
N ASN A 61 -21.48 -9.27 -19.58
CA ASN A 61 -22.47 -10.15 -20.19
C ASN A 61 -23.78 -10.15 -19.35
N ALA A 62 -24.85 -10.74 -19.89
CA ALA A 62 -26.15 -10.76 -19.20
C ALA A 62 -26.09 -11.45 -17.82
N GLY A 63 -25.28 -12.50 -17.67
CA GLY A 63 -25.08 -13.19 -16.39
C GLY A 63 -24.33 -12.34 -15.36
N ASP A 64 -23.35 -11.56 -15.81
CA ASP A 64 -22.64 -10.59 -14.97
C ASP A 64 -23.63 -9.54 -14.45
N ILE A 65 -24.45 -8.96 -15.34
CA ILE A 65 -25.46 -7.97 -14.96
C ILE A 65 -26.48 -8.55 -13.97
N MET A 66 -26.94 -9.79 -14.16
CA MET A 66 -27.83 -10.46 -13.20
C MET A 66 -27.15 -10.65 -11.84
N THR A 67 -25.88 -11.05 -11.83
CA THR A 67 -25.09 -11.22 -10.61
C THR A 67 -24.94 -9.89 -9.86
N LEU A 68 -24.53 -8.83 -10.55
CA LEU A 68 -24.39 -7.51 -9.95
C LEU A 68 -25.73 -6.96 -9.45
N THR A 69 -26.82 -7.17 -10.18
CA THR A 69 -28.16 -6.77 -9.77
C THR A 69 -28.58 -7.48 -8.48
N GLY A 70 -28.36 -8.80 -8.39
CA GLY A 70 -28.64 -9.56 -7.18
C GLY A 70 -27.81 -9.08 -5.98
N ARG A 71 -26.54 -8.72 -6.21
CA ARG A 71 -25.63 -8.21 -5.17
C ARG A 71 -26.04 -6.82 -4.68
N LEU A 72 -26.44 -5.94 -5.59
CA LEU A 72 -27.04 -4.65 -5.27
C LEU A 72 -28.30 -4.80 -4.41
N PHE A 73 -29.23 -5.70 -4.79
CA PHE A 73 -30.43 -5.98 -3.97
C PHE A 73 -30.10 -6.60 -2.60
N SER A 74 -28.99 -7.33 -2.49
CA SER A 74 -28.50 -7.82 -1.21
C SER A 74 -27.80 -6.74 -0.36
N GLY A 75 -27.67 -5.52 -0.87
CA GLY A 75 -27.07 -4.39 -0.18
C GLY A 75 -25.54 -4.50 -0.06
N SER A 76 -24.86 -5.14 -1.01
CA SER A 76 -23.40 -5.21 -0.99
C SER A 76 -22.79 -5.25 -2.39
N MET A 77 -21.85 -4.33 -2.64
CA MET A 77 -21.10 -4.20 -3.89
C MET A 77 -19.59 -4.13 -3.61
N PRO A 78 -18.96 -5.24 -3.21
CA PRO A 78 -17.54 -5.24 -2.86
C PRO A 78 -16.68 -5.05 -4.11
N LEU A 79 -15.80 -4.06 -4.07
CA LEU A 79 -14.80 -3.75 -5.09
C LEU A 79 -13.42 -4.12 -4.54
N LYS A 80 -12.75 -5.10 -5.16
CA LYS A 80 -11.34 -5.39 -4.90
C LYS A 80 -10.47 -4.56 -5.82
N MET A 81 -9.44 -3.95 -5.27
CA MET A 81 -8.54 -3.06 -5.99
C MET A 81 -7.08 -3.19 -5.56
N ASN A 82 -6.18 -2.82 -6.47
CA ASN A 82 -4.77 -2.60 -6.22
C ASN A 82 -4.52 -1.09 -6.15
N VAL A 83 -3.92 -0.60 -5.06
CA VAL A 83 -3.44 0.79 -4.97
C VAL A 83 -1.92 0.78 -5.17
N TYR A 84 -1.46 1.39 -6.25
CA TYR A 84 -0.05 1.47 -6.62
C TYR A 84 0.60 2.72 -6.02
N ILE A 85 1.75 2.53 -5.42
CA ILE A 85 2.51 3.54 -4.70
C ILE A 85 3.88 3.64 -5.35
N GLU A 86 4.25 4.84 -5.78
CA GLU A 86 5.62 5.14 -6.18
C GLU A 86 6.37 5.73 -4.99
N VAL A 87 7.57 5.20 -4.73
CA VAL A 87 8.54 5.79 -3.81
C VAL A 87 9.79 6.19 -4.59
N ASN A 88 10.26 7.42 -4.38
CA ASN A 88 11.44 7.97 -5.03
C ASN A 88 12.52 8.28 -3.99
N ASN A 89 13.61 7.51 -4.04
CA ASN A 89 14.75 7.68 -3.16
C ASN A 89 15.79 8.60 -3.82
N ILE A 90 15.87 9.85 -3.35
CA ILE A 90 16.84 10.84 -3.82
C ILE A 90 18.20 10.76 -3.11
N ASN A 91 18.37 9.82 -2.18
CA ASN A 91 19.62 9.64 -1.44
C ASN A 91 20.63 8.78 -2.22
N ASP A 92 21.91 8.93 -1.88
CA ASP A 92 23.05 8.17 -2.42
C ASP A 92 23.16 6.73 -1.87
N LYS A 93 22.25 6.36 -0.96
CA LYS A 93 22.22 5.07 -0.26
C LYS A 93 20.84 4.46 -0.34
N VAL A 94 20.79 3.15 -0.17
CA VAL A 94 19.55 2.37 -0.13
C VAL A 94 18.59 2.92 0.94
N ALA A 95 17.32 3.03 0.56
CA ALA A 95 16.19 3.30 1.44
C ALA A 95 15.35 2.03 1.58
N ALA A 96 15.02 1.61 2.80
CA ALA A 96 14.25 0.40 3.00
C ALA A 96 13.43 0.35 4.29
N ILE A 97 12.33 -0.41 4.23
CA ILE A 97 11.47 -0.74 5.38
C ILE A 97 11.29 -2.26 5.46
N SER A 98 11.00 -2.79 6.64
CA SER A 98 10.67 -4.21 6.81
C SER A 98 9.21 -4.53 6.50
N GLY A 99 8.36 -3.51 6.48
CA GLY A 99 6.93 -3.58 6.21
C GLY A 99 6.23 -2.28 6.62
N MET A 100 4.92 -2.23 6.48
CA MET A 100 4.11 -1.07 6.83
C MET A 100 2.68 -1.44 7.23
N ASP A 101 2.07 -0.67 8.12
CA ASP A 101 0.61 -0.64 8.24
C ASP A 101 0.05 0.40 7.25
N TRP A 102 -1.16 0.19 6.73
CA TRP A 102 -1.79 1.12 5.81
C TRP A 102 -3.29 1.27 6.07
N LYS A 103 -3.84 2.40 5.64
CA LYS A 103 -5.27 2.74 5.70
C LYS A 103 -5.69 3.41 4.40
N LEU A 104 -6.76 2.92 3.80
CA LEU A 104 -7.44 3.53 2.66
C LEU A 104 -8.52 4.47 3.17
N ILE A 105 -8.42 5.73 2.78
CA ILE A 105 -9.33 6.80 3.16
C ILE A 105 -9.99 7.33 1.89
N MET A 106 -11.30 7.56 1.92
CA MET A 106 -12.03 8.29 0.87
C MET A 106 -12.84 9.40 1.55
N GLY A 107 -12.64 10.65 1.13
CA GLY A 107 -13.11 11.80 1.91
C GLY A 107 -12.45 11.80 3.31
N GLU A 108 -13.24 11.72 4.37
CA GLU A 108 -12.74 11.68 5.76
C GLU A 108 -12.82 10.28 6.40
N THR A 109 -13.41 9.31 5.71
CA THR A 109 -13.73 7.98 6.26
C THR A 109 -12.65 6.96 5.92
N GLU A 110 -12.29 6.13 6.90
CA GLU A 110 -11.46 4.94 6.69
C GLU A 110 -12.34 3.77 6.24
N TYR A 111 -12.10 3.25 5.04
CA TYR A 111 -12.88 2.14 4.47
C TYR A 111 -12.15 0.80 4.57
N ALA A 112 -10.81 0.83 4.56
CA ALA A 112 -10.02 -0.38 4.66
C ALA A 112 -8.68 -0.11 5.32
N SER A 113 -8.11 -1.13 5.95
CA SER A 113 -6.77 -1.09 6.52
C SER A 113 -6.13 -2.46 6.51
N GLY A 114 -4.82 -2.49 6.66
CA GLY A 114 -4.06 -3.74 6.69
C GLY A 114 -2.59 -3.51 6.99
N SER A 115 -1.82 -4.60 6.87
CA SER A 115 -0.37 -4.57 6.94
C SER A 115 0.22 -5.19 5.68
N LEU A 116 1.44 -4.75 5.36
CA LEU A 116 2.28 -5.35 4.34
C LEU A 116 3.59 -5.74 5.04
N ASP A 117 3.77 -7.03 5.27
CA ASP A 117 4.89 -7.57 6.07
C ASP A 117 6.06 -8.06 5.21
N ASN A 118 6.36 -7.32 4.15
CA ASN A 118 7.48 -7.58 3.25
C ASN A 118 8.49 -6.42 3.24
N ARG A 119 9.76 -6.76 3.02
CA ARG A 119 10.80 -5.74 2.88
C ARG A 119 10.61 -4.98 1.57
N ILE A 120 10.51 -3.65 1.67
CA ILE A 120 10.55 -2.76 0.52
C ILE A 120 11.89 -2.08 0.51
N GLU A 121 12.64 -2.27 -0.56
CA GLU A 121 13.95 -1.66 -0.78
C GLU A 121 13.95 -0.84 -2.07
N VAL A 122 14.49 0.37 -1.99
CA VAL A 122 14.60 1.34 -3.09
C VAL A 122 16.08 1.70 -3.24
N GLN A 123 16.64 1.45 -4.42
CA GLN A 123 18.05 1.69 -4.70
C GLN A 123 18.37 3.19 -4.68
N PRO A 124 19.64 3.59 -4.52
CA PRO A 124 20.06 4.99 -4.63
C PRO A 124 19.57 5.64 -5.92
N TYR A 125 19.11 6.89 -5.83
CA TYR A 125 18.66 7.69 -6.98
C TYR A 125 17.66 6.98 -7.90
N SER A 126 16.78 6.16 -7.32
CA SER A 126 15.83 5.33 -8.07
C SER A 126 14.42 5.43 -7.56
N LYS A 127 13.48 5.03 -8.42
CA LYS A 127 12.07 4.89 -8.12
C LYS A 127 11.69 3.43 -8.03
N LYS A 128 10.74 3.11 -7.16
CA LYS A 128 10.12 1.79 -7.09
C LYS A 128 8.62 1.92 -6.94
N VAL A 129 7.91 1.08 -7.69
CA VAL A 129 6.47 0.92 -7.56
C VAL A 129 6.18 -0.36 -6.80
N PHE A 130 5.26 -0.29 -5.84
CA PHE A 130 4.69 -1.45 -5.16
C PHE A 130 3.19 -1.23 -4.96
N LYS A 131 2.46 -2.28 -4.59
CA LYS A 131 1.00 -2.20 -4.42
C LYS A 131 0.52 -2.72 -3.07
N VAL A 132 -0.57 -2.13 -2.60
CA VAL A 132 -1.41 -2.71 -1.55
C VAL A 132 -2.69 -3.25 -2.18
N LYS A 133 -3.11 -4.43 -1.76
CA LYS A 133 -4.38 -5.04 -2.17
C LYS A 133 -5.42 -4.70 -1.13
N THR A 134 -6.59 -4.25 -1.56
CA THR A 134 -7.66 -3.81 -0.65
C THR A 134 -9.03 -4.08 -1.24
N GLN A 135 -10.05 -4.03 -0.39
CA GLN A 135 -11.45 -4.18 -0.77
C GLN A 135 -12.28 -3.13 -0.03
N VAL A 136 -13.25 -2.54 -0.71
CA VAL A 136 -14.27 -1.65 -0.12
C VAL A 136 -15.65 -2.05 -0.64
N ASP A 137 -16.72 -1.69 0.06
CA ASP A 137 -18.07 -1.79 -0.51
C ASP A 137 -18.43 -0.45 -1.17
N LEU A 138 -18.76 -0.47 -2.47
CA LEU A 138 -19.09 0.74 -3.20
C LEU A 138 -20.38 1.41 -2.71
N LEU A 139 -21.28 0.67 -2.07
CA LEU A 139 -22.48 1.25 -1.45
C LEU A 139 -22.15 2.08 -0.20
N ASP A 140 -21.05 1.76 0.49
CA ASP A 140 -20.57 2.54 1.63
C ASP A 140 -19.82 3.80 1.16
N VAL A 141 -19.16 3.71 0.01
CA VAL A 141 -18.34 4.80 -0.56
C VAL A 141 -19.20 5.82 -1.31
N MET A 142 -20.19 5.35 -2.05
CA MET A 142 -20.99 6.17 -2.96
C MET A 142 -22.43 6.30 -2.43
N ASN A 143 -22.96 7.53 -2.45
CA ASN A 143 -24.39 7.78 -2.24
C ASN A 143 -25.23 7.43 -3.49
N SER A 144 -25.01 6.25 -4.09
CA SER A 144 -25.73 5.81 -5.28
C SER A 144 -26.08 4.33 -5.22
N GLU A 145 -27.37 4.05 -5.35
CA GLU A 145 -27.90 2.70 -5.52
C GLU A 145 -28.08 2.34 -7.01
N SER A 146 -27.51 3.14 -7.92
CA SER A 146 -27.65 2.93 -9.37
C SER A 146 -26.58 1.97 -9.88
N LEU A 147 -26.98 0.77 -10.29
CA LEU A 147 -26.06 -0.22 -10.86
C LEU A 147 -25.17 0.33 -11.99
N PRO A 148 -25.70 1.08 -12.99
CA PRO A 148 -24.86 1.71 -14.02
C PRO A 148 -23.80 2.67 -13.46
N GLN A 149 -24.12 3.44 -12.40
CA GLN A 149 -23.16 4.37 -11.78
C GLN A 149 -22.08 3.59 -11.02
N ILE A 150 -22.45 2.54 -10.31
CA ILE A 150 -21.51 1.68 -9.58
C ILE A 150 -20.54 1.00 -10.55
N ILE A 151 -21.04 0.44 -11.64
CA ILE A 151 -20.21 -0.16 -12.70
C ILE A 151 -19.28 0.88 -13.34
N LYS A 152 -19.78 2.12 -13.56
CA LYS A 152 -18.97 3.20 -14.11
C LYS A 152 -17.81 3.54 -13.16
N VAL A 153 -18.07 3.76 -11.88
CA VAL A 153 -17.01 4.07 -10.91
C VAL A 153 -16.01 2.94 -10.79
N ALA A 154 -16.46 1.68 -10.74
CA ALA A 154 -15.58 0.53 -10.68
C ALA A 154 -14.62 0.46 -11.89
N ARG A 155 -15.10 0.75 -13.10
CA ARG A 155 -14.28 0.72 -14.32
C ARG A 155 -13.33 1.92 -14.44
N ASN A 156 -13.77 3.09 -14.00
CA ASN A 156 -13.03 4.34 -14.14
C ASN A 156 -12.17 4.67 -12.92
N ILE A 157 -12.01 3.75 -11.95
CA ILE A 157 -11.28 4.04 -10.70
C ILE A 157 -9.78 4.35 -10.94
N ASN A 158 -9.25 3.96 -12.10
CA ASN A 158 -7.90 4.26 -12.57
C ASN A 158 -7.78 5.68 -13.16
N ASP A 159 -8.89 6.34 -13.47
CA ASP A 159 -8.90 7.71 -13.95
C ASP A 159 -8.61 8.68 -12.80
N GLU A 160 -7.62 9.56 -12.99
CA GLU A 160 -7.21 10.53 -11.96
C GLU A 160 -8.36 11.43 -11.50
N GLU A 161 -9.31 11.76 -12.39
CA GLU A 161 -10.51 12.52 -12.06
C GLU A 161 -11.44 11.76 -11.09
N GLU A 162 -11.62 10.45 -11.27
CA GLU A 162 -12.47 9.64 -10.39
C GLU A 162 -11.79 9.42 -9.03
N VAL A 163 -10.47 9.20 -9.01
CA VAL A 163 -9.66 9.14 -7.78
C VAL A 163 -9.78 10.45 -6.98
N LYS A 164 -9.72 11.60 -7.65
CA LYS A 164 -9.91 12.92 -7.01
C LYS A 164 -11.34 13.14 -6.53
N LYS A 165 -12.34 12.75 -7.33
CA LYS A 165 -13.77 12.87 -6.98
C LYS A 165 -14.12 12.06 -5.73
N LEU A 166 -13.52 10.89 -5.56
CA LEU A 166 -13.66 10.07 -4.37
C LEU A 166 -12.71 10.49 -3.23
N ASP A 167 -11.84 11.48 -3.45
CA ASP A 167 -10.80 11.94 -2.52
C ASP A 167 -10.02 10.75 -1.90
N ILE A 168 -9.56 9.85 -2.78
CA ILE A 168 -8.83 8.65 -2.37
C ILE A 168 -7.46 9.06 -1.83
N LYS A 169 -7.20 8.65 -0.59
CA LYS A 169 -5.94 8.84 0.12
C LYS A 169 -5.46 7.52 0.69
N LEU A 170 -4.15 7.29 0.62
CA LEU A 170 -3.53 6.19 1.34
C LEU A 170 -2.71 6.74 2.49
N LYS A 171 -2.99 6.29 3.71
CA LYS A 171 -2.15 6.56 4.87
C LYS A 171 -1.26 5.37 5.14
N ILE A 172 0.05 5.55 5.18
CA ILE A 172 1.02 4.48 5.48
C ILE A 172 1.78 4.77 6.77
N LYS A 173 2.14 3.70 7.48
CA LYS A 173 2.94 3.74 8.72
C LYS A 173 4.07 2.71 8.60
N PRO A 174 5.20 3.10 7.99
CA PRO A 174 6.31 2.19 7.77
C PRO A 174 6.98 1.77 9.08
N TYR A 175 7.57 0.58 9.07
CA TYR A 175 8.30 0.06 10.22
C TYR A 175 9.56 -0.73 9.79
N TYR A 176 10.49 -0.89 10.71
CA TYR A 176 11.62 -1.80 10.56
C TYR A 176 11.73 -2.76 11.75
N LYS A 177 12.28 -3.96 11.51
CA LYS A 177 12.49 -4.99 12.54
C LYS A 177 13.90 -4.84 13.13
N SER A 178 14.00 -4.43 14.39
CA SER A 178 15.26 -4.40 15.14
C SER A 178 15.42 -5.66 16.00
N SER A 179 16.61 -5.90 16.55
CA SER A 179 16.82 -6.94 17.58
C SER A 179 15.97 -6.72 18.84
N SER A 180 15.60 -5.47 19.12
CA SER A 180 14.72 -5.08 20.23
C SER A 180 13.21 -5.14 19.91
N GLY A 181 12.85 -5.62 18.72
CA GLY A 181 11.47 -5.68 18.24
C GLY A 181 11.16 -4.69 17.11
N LEU A 182 9.88 -4.56 16.79
CA LEU A 182 9.37 -3.69 15.73
C LEU A 182 9.46 -2.21 16.14
N LYS A 183 10.01 -1.39 15.24
CA LYS A 183 10.03 0.07 15.37
C LYS A 183 9.17 0.67 14.27
N LYS A 184 8.04 1.27 14.65
CA LYS A 184 7.07 1.89 13.74
C LYS A 184 7.23 3.41 13.78
N LEU A 185 6.89 4.07 12.68
CA LEU A 185 6.77 5.53 12.62
C LEU A 185 5.72 5.98 13.65
N PRO A 186 5.86 7.10 14.37
CA PRO A 186 4.85 7.52 15.35
C PRO A 186 3.53 7.91 14.68
N THR A 187 3.60 8.55 13.50
CA THR A 187 2.45 9.07 12.75
C THR A 187 2.31 8.38 11.39
N TYR A 188 1.16 8.58 10.72
CA TYR A 188 0.95 8.13 9.35
C TYR A 188 1.44 9.18 8.35
N ILE A 189 2.09 8.73 7.27
CA ILE A 189 2.35 9.53 6.08
C ILE A 189 1.11 9.44 5.19
N THR A 190 0.59 10.58 4.73
CA THR A 190 -0.59 10.62 3.85
C THR A 190 -0.15 10.82 2.40
N LEU A 191 -0.49 9.86 1.56
CA LEU A 191 -0.26 9.86 0.12
C LEU A 191 -1.54 10.30 -0.58
N ARG A 192 -1.38 11.16 -1.57
CA ARG A 192 -2.43 11.65 -2.46
C ARG A 192 -2.04 11.31 -3.91
N PRO A 193 -3.01 11.20 -4.82
CA PRO A 193 -2.74 11.23 -6.26
C PRO A 193 -1.97 12.49 -6.64
#